data_AF-A0A3B9KQV8-F1
#
_entry.id   AF-A0A3B9KQV8-F1
#
_cell.length_a   1.000
_cell.length_b   1.000
_cell.length_c   1.000
_cell.angle_alpha   90.00
_cell.angle_beta   90.00
_cell.angle_gamma   90.00
#
_symmetry.space_group_name_H-M   'P 1'
#
loop_
_entity.id
_entity.type
_entity.pdbx_description
1 polymer ?
#
loop_
_entity_poly.entity_id
_entity_poly.type
_entity_poly.pdbx_seq_one_letter_code
_entity_poly.pdbx_strand_id
1 'polypeptide(L)'
;MKNLKKQKILWVDDEIHLLRPHILFLENKGYEVLTATNGVDALELIRKEYLHAVLLDEMMDGLDGLAVLEKIKNLRPTLPVIMITKNEEESLMEDAIGRKISDYLTKPINPSQILLVLKKNLDGLDITREIQAQQYMSTFAEMNDRINENKSSLRHWARIHTDLCRWEIEFDENPREDLKNILNNQISEANYRFEKQVIDNYESWINGDADLPLSHQMMDSYVLPYLKEKQKVLLLVIDCMRLDQWLMLSPIIYQRFDAELHHQVSILPTATPYSRNALFAGDHPE
;
A
#
# COMPACT_ATOMS: atom_id res chain seq x y z
N MET A 1 24.44 -21.95 -3.70
CA MET A 1 24.68 -20.78 -2.79
C MET A 1 24.15 -19.56 -3.51
N LYS A 2 23.05 -18.94 -3.04
CA LYS A 2 22.52 -17.70 -3.63
C LYS A 2 23.59 -16.62 -3.48
N ASN A 3 24.06 -16.08 -4.60
CA ASN A 3 25.00 -14.97 -4.64
C ASN A 3 24.23 -13.69 -4.25
N LEU A 4 24.03 -13.49 -2.93
CA LEU A 4 23.41 -12.28 -2.39
C LEU A 4 24.35 -11.12 -2.68
N LYS A 5 24.01 -10.29 -3.68
CA LYS A 5 24.67 -8.99 -3.88
C LYS A 5 24.62 -8.23 -2.56
N LYS A 6 25.78 -7.82 -2.05
CA LYS A 6 25.87 -7.02 -0.83
C LYS A 6 25.04 -5.73 -1.01
N GLN A 7 24.23 -5.39 -0.01
CA GLN A 7 23.50 -4.13 -0.01
C GLN A 7 24.51 -2.99 0.12
N LYS A 8 24.54 -2.12 -0.88
CA LYS A 8 25.44 -0.97 -1.01
C LYS A 8 24.85 0.27 -0.35
N ILE A 9 25.56 0.86 0.60
CA ILE A 9 25.17 2.05 1.37
C ILE A 9 26.17 3.16 1.10
N LEU A 10 25.72 4.40 0.98
CA LEU A 10 26.59 5.57 0.95
C LEU A 10 26.58 6.25 2.33
N TRP A 11 27.75 6.46 2.92
CA TRP A 11 27.91 7.26 4.13
C TRP A 11 28.59 8.58 3.79
N VAL A 12 27.89 9.69 4.04
CA VAL A 12 28.36 11.05 3.80
C VAL A 12 28.54 11.76 5.13
N ASP A 13 29.78 12.12 5.45
CA ASP A 13 30.18 12.82 6.68
C ASP A 13 31.55 13.47 6.41
N ASP A 14 31.76 14.72 6.82
CA ASP A 14 33.02 15.44 6.60
C ASP A 14 34.18 14.87 7.42
N GLU A 15 33.88 14.23 8.55
CA GLU A 15 34.81 13.53 9.43
C GLU A 15 34.80 12.00 9.20
N ILE A 16 34.53 11.53 7.96
CA ILE A 16 34.36 10.10 7.63
C ILE A 16 35.51 9.19 8.12
N HIS A 17 36.73 9.72 8.22
CA HIS A 17 37.89 8.98 8.71
C HIS A 17 37.74 8.53 10.17
N LEU A 18 37.02 9.31 10.99
CA LEU A 18 36.71 8.96 12.38
C LEU A 18 35.69 7.82 12.49
N LEU A 19 34.88 7.62 11.43
CA LEU A 19 33.82 6.62 11.36
C LEU A 19 34.30 5.28 10.79
N ARG A 20 35.60 5.13 10.53
CA ARG A 20 36.21 3.89 10.02
C ARG A 20 35.86 2.64 10.86
N PRO A 21 35.82 2.67 12.21
CA PRO A 21 35.39 1.52 12.99
C PRO A 21 33.94 1.10 12.69
N HIS A 22 33.03 2.06 12.49
CA HIS A 22 31.63 1.80 12.15
C HIS A 22 31.48 1.26 10.73
N ILE A 23 32.27 1.78 9.77
CA ILE A 23 32.31 1.26 8.40
C ILE A 23 32.73 -0.21 8.40
N LEU A 24 33.84 -0.54 9.08
CA LEU A 24 34.30 -1.94 9.21
C LEU A 24 33.26 -2.83 9.88
N PHE A 25 32.55 -2.31 10.87
CA PHE A 25 31.45 -3.03 11.51
C PHE A 25 30.33 -3.38 10.51
N LEU A 26 29.91 -2.43 9.67
CA LEU A 26 28.88 -2.66 8.64
C LEU A 26 29.36 -3.62 7.55
N GLU A 27 30.61 -3.49 7.10
CA GLU A 27 31.21 -4.41 6.11
C GLU A 27 31.25 -5.85 6.63
N ASN A 28 31.59 -6.05 7.90
CA ASN A 28 31.53 -7.34 8.58
C ASN A 28 30.11 -7.89 8.72
N LYS A 29 29.09 -7.03 8.70
CA LYS A 29 27.67 -7.41 8.68
C LYS A 29 27.13 -7.67 7.28
N GLY A 30 27.97 -7.58 6.24
CA GLY A 30 27.61 -7.95 4.88
C GLY A 30 27.21 -6.78 3.98
N TYR A 31 27.32 -5.54 4.46
CA TYR A 31 27.09 -4.36 3.63
C TYR A 31 28.33 -4.01 2.79
N GLU A 32 28.12 -3.30 1.68
CA GLU A 32 29.17 -2.60 0.95
C GLU A 32 29.01 -1.10 1.27
N VAL A 33 30.03 -0.45 1.82
CA VAL A 33 29.93 0.94 2.26
C VAL A 33 30.78 1.82 1.35
N LEU A 34 30.12 2.66 0.56
CA LEU A 34 30.76 3.78 -0.12
C LEU A 34 30.78 4.98 0.81
N THR A 35 31.79 5.83 0.62
CA THR A 35 31.99 7.02 1.46
C THR A 35 32.12 8.28 0.62
N ALA A 36 31.66 9.40 1.16
CA ALA A 36 31.89 10.73 0.62
C ALA A 36 32.12 11.71 1.79
N THR A 37 33.01 12.69 1.58
CA THR A 37 33.33 13.70 2.61
C THR A 37 32.58 15.02 2.41
N ASN A 38 31.78 15.13 1.36
CA ASN A 38 31.00 16.32 1.05
C ASN A 38 29.79 15.99 0.17
N GLY A 39 28.83 16.91 0.14
CA GLY A 39 27.59 16.74 -0.61
C GLY A 39 27.74 16.64 -2.14
N VAL A 40 28.79 17.25 -2.73
CA VAL A 40 28.99 17.23 -4.18
C VAL A 40 29.40 15.83 -4.64
N ASP A 41 30.39 15.24 -3.98
CA ASP A 41 30.86 13.89 -4.26
C ASP A 41 29.77 12.85 -3.97
N ALA A 42 28.99 13.06 -2.91
CA ALA A 42 27.83 12.21 -2.61
C ALA A 42 26.81 12.19 -3.75
N LEU A 43 26.46 13.37 -4.29
CA LEU A 43 25.53 13.48 -5.42
C LEU A 43 26.09 12.88 -6.71
N GLU A 44 27.41 12.92 -6.93
CA GLU A 44 28.03 12.19 -8.04
C GLU A 44 27.91 10.67 -7.88
N LEU A 45 28.23 10.15 -6.69
CA LEU A 45 28.12 8.72 -6.40
C LEU A 45 26.67 8.25 -6.55
N ILE A 46 25.70 9.01 -6.07
CA ILE A 46 24.27 8.70 -6.20
C ILE A 46 23.83 8.63 -7.66
N ARG A 47 24.43 9.41 -8.56
CA ARG A 47 24.16 9.34 -10.01
C ARG A 47 24.80 8.12 -10.67
N LYS A 48 26.02 7.75 -10.26
CA LYS A 48 26.83 6.70 -10.89
C LYS A 48 26.51 5.29 -10.36
N GLU A 49 26.14 5.19 -9.09
CA GLU A 49 26.01 3.91 -8.37
C GLU A 49 24.54 3.58 -8.06
N TYR A 50 24.24 2.29 -7.98
CA TYR A 50 22.98 1.81 -7.40
C TYR A 50 23.15 1.64 -5.89
N LEU A 51 22.50 2.51 -5.12
CA LEU A 51 22.58 2.56 -3.66
C LEU A 51 21.26 2.09 -3.06
N HIS A 52 21.32 1.42 -1.93
CA HIS A 52 20.16 0.93 -1.20
C HIS A 52 19.75 1.88 -0.07
N ALA A 53 20.69 2.61 0.52
CA ALA A 53 20.43 3.66 1.50
C ALA A 53 21.58 4.69 1.52
N VAL A 54 21.28 5.87 2.07
CA VAL A 54 22.27 6.92 2.37
C VAL A 54 22.21 7.23 3.86
N LEU A 55 23.37 7.20 4.53
CA LEU A 55 23.60 7.81 5.83
C LEU A 55 24.18 9.20 5.58
N LEU A 56 23.48 10.25 5.99
CA LEU A 56 23.84 11.63 5.65
C LEU A 56 24.00 12.46 6.92
N ASP A 57 25.18 12.97 7.16
CA ASP A 57 25.39 13.95 8.22
C ASP A 57 24.65 15.24 7.90
N GLU A 58 24.00 15.80 8.92
CA GLU A 58 23.27 17.06 8.82
C GLU A 58 24.25 18.22 8.62
N MET A 59 25.26 18.31 9.48
CA MET A 59 26.21 19.41 9.48
C MET A 59 27.50 18.99 8.81
N MET A 60 27.69 19.44 7.57
CA MET A 60 28.93 19.25 6.82
C MET A 60 29.45 20.59 6.29
N ASP A 61 30.78 20.70 6.19
CA ASP A 61 31.40 21.84 5.52
C ASP A 61 30.97 21.94 4.04
N GLY A 62 30.57 23.15 3.63
CA GLY A 62 30.15 23.45 2.27
C GLY A 62 28.65 23.30 2.03
N LEU A 63 28.25 22.23 1.34
CA LEU A 63 26.83 21.99 1.03
C LEU A 63 26.15 21.26 2.18
N ASP A 64 25.29 21.99 2.89
CA ASP A 64 24.47 21.51 4.01
C ASP A 64 23.75 20.19 3.69
N GLY A 65 23.76 19.25 4.65
CA GLY A 65 23.14 17.93 4.54
C GLY A 65 21.66 18.01 4.19
N LEU A 66 20.94 19.02 4.69
CA LEU A 66 19.54 19.23 4.32
C LEU A 66 19.36 19.64 2.85
N ALA A 67 20.28 20.44 2.31
CA ALA A 67 20.27 20.81 0.89
C ALA A 67 20.67 19.61 0.00
N VAL A 68 21.56 18.75 0.49
CA VAL A 68 21.90 17.48 -0.17
C VAL A 68 20.69 16.56 -0.22
N LEU A 69 19.97 16.40 0.89
CA LEU A 69 18.74 15.59 0.97
C LEU A 69 17.72 15.98 -0.11
N GLU A 70 17.41 17.27 -0.26
CA GLU A 70 16.46 17.73 -1.28
C GLU A 70 16.90 17.31 -2.69
N LYS A 71 18.19 17.46 -3.00
CA LYS A 71 18.75 17.07 -4.30
C LYS A 71 18.70 15.55 -4.49
N ILE A 72 18.95 14.77 -3.45
CA ILE A 72 18.81 13.32 -3.48
C ILE A 72 17.37 12.93 -3.80
N LYS A 73 16.39 13.52 -3.09
CA LYS A 73 14.97 13.17 -3.28
C LYS A 73 14.43 13.62 -4.64
N ASN A 74 14.96 14.69 -5.22
CA ASN A 74 14.66 15.07 -6.60
C ASN A 74 15.25 14.10 -7.64
N LEU A 75 16.43 13.53 -7.38
CA LEU A 75 17.09 12.57 -8.27
C LEU A 75 16.55 11.14 -8.13
N ARG A 76 16.30 10.72 -6.89
CA ARG A 76 15.81 9.38 -6.51
C ARG A 76 14.81 9.50 -5.34
N PRO A 77 13.52 9.75 -5.63
CA PRO A 77 12.50 9.96 -4.60
C PRO A 77 12.35 8.82 -3.60
N THR A 78 12.61 7.58 -4.04
CA THR A 78 12.43 6.36 -3.26
C THR A 78 13.69 5.92 -2.52
N LEU A 79 14.86 6.54 -2.74
CA LEU A 79 16.09 6.16 -2.06
C LEU A 79 15.99 6.51 -0.56
N PRO A 80 16.12 5.54 0.35
CA PRO A 80 16.10 5.82 1.78
C PRO A 80 17.28 6.71 2.18
N VAL A 81 16.99 7.78 2.92
CA VAL A 81 18.00 8.69 3.47
C VAL A 81 17.78 8.78 4.97
N ILE A 82 18.81 8.42 5.72
CA ILE A 82 18.85 8.42 7.17
C ILE A 82 19.75 9.57 7.59
N MET A 83 19.17 10.57 8.26
CA MET A 83 19.92 11.73 8.71
C MET A 83 20.69 11.41 9.99
N ILE A 84 21.90 11.94 10.12
CA ILE A 84 22.70 11.86 11.34
C ILE A 84 22.84 13.29 11.89
N THR A 85 22.40 13.52 13.12
CA THR A 85 22.31 14.87 13.72
C THR A 85 23.01 14.96 15.07
N LYS A 86 23.49 16.14 15.45
CA LYS A 86 23.95 16.45 16.83
C LYS A 86 22.84 16.99 17.72
N ASN A 87 21.69 17.38 17.16
CA ASN A 87 20.63 18.07 17.89
C ASN A 87 19.50 17.11 18.28
N GLU A 88 19.08 17.16 19.53
CA GLU A 88 17.94 16.36 20.05
C GLU A 88 16.59 17.11 19.91
N GLU A 89 16.59 18.32 19.36
CA GLU A 89 15.44 19.23 19.38
C GLU A 89 14.30 18.87 18.41
N GLU A 90 13.08 19.01 18.91
CA GLU A 90 11.79 18.73 18.25
C GLU A 90 11.55 19.55 16.97
N SER A 91 12.16 20.74 16.84
CA SER A 91 12.00 21.62 15.67
C SER A 91 12.60 21.06 14.38
N LEU A 92 13.63 20.20 14.48
CA LEU A 92 14.16 19.45 13.33
C LEU A 92 13.19 18.36 12.86
N MET A 93 12.31 17.85 13.74
CA MET A 93 11.30 16.86 13.34
C MET A 93 10.29 17.47 12.36
N GLU A 94 9.84 18.70 12.59
CA GLU A 94 8.86 19.36 11.71
C GLU A 94 9.45 19.65 10.31
N ASP A 95 10.68 20.16 10.25
CA ASP A 95 11.36 20.48 8.98
C ASP A 95 11.79 19.21 8.21
N ALA A 96 12.21 18.15 8.91
CA ALA A 96 12.66 16.91 8.28
C ALA A 96 11.51 16.01 7.81
N ILE A 97 10.37 15.99 8.52
CA ILE A 97 9.13 15.31 8.08
C ILE A 97 8.62 15.96 6.77
N GLY A 98 8.74 17.29 6.64
CA GLY A 98 8.43 18.00 5.39
C GLY A 98 9.32 17.61 4.19
N ARG A 99 10.52 17.05 4.45
CA ARG A 99 11.56 16.79 3.43
C ARG A 99 11.79 15.31 3.08
N LYS A 100 10.88 14.41 3.47
CA LYS A 100 10.86 12.98 3.07
C LYS A 100 12.06 12.15 3.56
N ILE A 101 12.61 12.40 4.75
CA ILE A 101 13.60 11.50 5.35
C ILE A 101 12.98 10.14 5.71
N SER A 102 13.80 9.09 5.76
CA SER A 102 13.34 7.74 6.10
C SER A 102 13.53 7.39 7.57
N ASP A 103 14.59 7.91 8.19
CA ASP A 103 14.86 7.80 9.62
C ASP A 103 15.91 8.83 10.04
N TYR A 104 16.23 8.90 11.33
CA TYR A 104 17.35 9.69 11.82
C TYR A 104 18.10 9.00 12.98
N LEU A 105 19.34 9.43 13.21
CA LEU A 105 20.21 8.98 14.28
C LEU A 105 20.86 10.18 14.96
N THR A 106 20.95 10.16 16.28
CA THR A 106 21.66 11.21 17.05
C THR A 106 23.12 10.80 17.28
N LYS A 107 24.04 11.77 17.17
CA LYS A 107 25.45 11.63 17.56
C LYS A 107 25.53 11.69 19.11
N PRO A 108 26.35 10.86 19.78
CA PRO A 108 27.33 9.93 19.23
C PRO A 108 26.71 8.64 18.68
N ILE A 109 27.17 8.24 17.51
CA ILE A 109 26.54 7.16 16.73
C ILE A 109 26.92 5.79 17.29
N ASN A 110 25.93 5.00 17.72
CA ASN A 110 26.14 3.63 18.13
C ASN A 110 26.06 2.67 16.91
N PRO A 111 27.09 1.83 16.63
CA PRO A 111 27.07 0.90 15.50
C PRO A 111 25.83 -0.02 15.45
N SER A 112 25.32 -0.43 16.62
CA SER A 112 24.12 -1.27 16.70
C SER A 112 22.85 -0.52 16.30
N GLN A 113 22.76 0.79 16.59
CA GLN A 113 21.63 1.62 16.16
C GLN A 113 21.65 1.82 14.64
N ILE A 114 22.83 2.06 14.05
CA ILE A 114 22.97 2.13 12.58
C ILE A 114 22.46 0.85 11.94
N LEU A 115 22.90 -0.30 12.44
CA LEU A 115 22.45 -1.59 11.92
C LEU A 115 20.94 -1.77 12.03
N LEU A 116 20.33 -1.38 13.15
CA LEU A 116 18.89 -1.48 13.35
C LEU A 116 18.11 -0.61 12.35
N VAL A 117 18.52 0.65 12.18
CA VAL A 117 17.89 1.58 11.25
C VAL A 117 18.09 1.13 9.80
N LEU A 118 19.29 0.66 9.44
CA LEU A 118 19.55 0.10 8.12
C LEU A 118 18.68 -1.13 7.88
N LYS A 119 18.61 -2.09 8.81
CA LYS A 119 17.73 -3.26 8.66
C LYS A 119 16.26 -2.86 8.53
N LYS A 120 15.77 -1.93 9.35
CA LYS A 120 14.40 -1.43 9.24
C LYS A 120 14.10 -0.86 7.85
N ASN A 121 15.03 -0.08 7.29
CA ASN A 121 14.85 0.60 6.00
C ASN A 121 15.22 -0.26 4.78
N LEU A 122 16.03 -1.31 4.96
CA LEU A 122 16.53 -2.18 3.90
C LEU A 122 15.85 -3.57 3.90
N ASP A 123 15.71 -4.19 5.07
CA ASP A 123 15.07 -5.50 5.26
C ASP A 123 13.56 -5.39 5.50
N GLY A 124 13.05 -4.21 5.88
CA GLY A 124 11.61 -3.99 6.11
C GLY A 124 10.77 -4.37 4.89
N LEU A 125 11.27 -4.13 3.68
CA LEU A 125 10.58 -4.54 2.46
C LEU A 125 10.64 -6.06 2.23
N ASP A 126 11.79 -6.70 2.46
CA ASP A 126 11.94 -8.13 2.19
C ASP A 126 11.27 -9.01 3.25
N ILE A 127 11.29 -8.59 4.53
CA ILE A 127 10.56 -9.25 5.62
C ILE A 127 9.06 -9.08 5.43
N THR A 128 8.58 -7.87 5.14
CA THR A 128 7.15 -7.63 4.87
C THR A 128 6.69 -8.43 3.65
N ARG A 129 7.46 -8.45 2.56
CA ARG A 129 7.17 -9.28 1.38
C ARG A 129 7.07 -10.77 1.71
N GLU A 130 8.00 -11.28 2.53
CA GLU A 130 7.99 -12.70 2.88
C GLU A 130 6.83 -13.05 3.81
N ILE A 131 6.49 -12.17 4.75
CA ILE A 131 5.31 -12.32 5.61
C ILE A 131 4.03 -12.27 4.78
N GLN A 132 3.87 -11.30 3.88
CA GLN A 132 2.73 -11.19 2.98
C GLN A 132 2.61 -12.43 2.09
N ALA A 133 3.72 -12.89 1.51
CA ALA A 133 3.75 -14.12 0.72
C ALA A 133 3.29 -15.33 1.55
N GLN A 134 3.81 -15.48 2.76
CA GLN A 134 3.43 -16.57 3.67
C GLN A 134 1.96 -16.49 4.06
N GLN A 135 1.44 -15.30 4.37
CA GLN A 135 0.04 -15.08 4.71
C GLN A 135 -0.87 -15.42 3.52
N TYR A 136 -0.58 -14.89 2.33
CA TYR A 136 -1.36 -15.21 1.14
C TYR A 136 -1.37 -16.71 0.85
N MET A 137 -0.19 -17.36 0.88
CA MET A 137 -0.10 -18.81 0.72
C MET A 137 -0.88 -19.59 1.77
N SER A 138 -0.95 -19.10 3.02
CA SER A 138 -1.74 -19.74 4.07
C SER A 138 -3.26 -19.64 3.81
N THR A 139 -3.71 -18.55 3.18
CA THR A 139 -5.12 -18.33 2.83
C THR A 139 -5.49 -18.90 1.46
N PHE A 140 -4.51 -19.30 0.64
CA PHE A 140 -4.73 -19.71 -0.75
C PHE A 140 -5.69 -20.88 -0.89
N ALA A 141 -5.51 -21.93 -0.08
CA ALA A 141 -6.35 -23.12 -0.11
C ALA A 141 -7.80 -22.79 0.30
N GLU A 142 -7.97 -22.07 1.40
CA GLU A 142 -9.29 -21.62 1.88
C GLU A 142 -10.01 -20.76 0.83
N MET A 143 -9.28 -19.83 0.19
CA MET A 143 -9.86 -18.98 -0.86
C MET A 143 -10.33 -19.81 -2.07
N ASN A 144 -9.53 -20.78 -2.50
CA ASN A 144 -9.93 -21.67 -3.59
C ASN A 144 -11.13 -22.54 -3.23
N ASP A 145 -11.19 -23.04 -2.00
CA ASP A 145 -12.34 -23.81 -1.53
C ASP A 145 -13.60 -22.95 -1.58
N ARG A 146 -13.54 -21.71 -1.05
CA ARG A 146 -14.64 -20.74 -1.10
C ARG A 146 -15.09 -20.42 -2.53
N ILE A 147 -14.16 -20.25 -3.47
CA ILE A 147 -14.46 -20.00 -4.89
C ILE A 147 -15.16 -21.22 -5.54
N ASN A 148 -14.80 -22.43 -5.14
CA ASN A 148 -15.34 -23.67 -5.70
C ASN A 148 -16.63 -24.16 -5.02
N GLU A 149 -17.15 -23.45 -4.02
CA GLU A 149 -18.40 -23.79 -3.36
C GLU A 149 -19.61 -23.67 -4.32
N ASN A 150 -20.31 -24.79 -4.53
CA ASN A 150 -21.41 -24.92 -5.50
C ASN A 150 -22.67 -24.12 -5.16
N LYS A 151 -22.91 -23.76 -3.89
CA LYS A 151 -24.11 -23.04 -3.45
C LYS A 151 -23.70 -21.79 -2.69
N SER A 152 -23.37 -20.76 -3.44
CA SER A 152 -22.80 -19.53 -2.93
C SER A 152 -23.79 -18.38 -3.06
N SER A 153 -24.10 -17.71 -1.95
CA SER A 153 -24.97 -16.53 -1.97
C SER A 153 -24.26 -15.30 -2.54
N LEU A 154 -24.99 -14.23 -2.89
CA LEU A 154 -24.37 -13.00 -3.38
C LEU A 154 -23.45 -12.39 -2.32
N ARG A 155 -23.82 -12.48 -1.04
CA ARG A 155 -22.97 -12.03 0.07
C ARG A 155 -21.68 -12.84 0.19
N HIS A 156 -21.71 -14.14 -0.12
CA HIS A 156 -20.51 -14.96 -0.19
C HIS A 156 -19.56 -14.46 -1.27
N TRP A 157 -20.08 -14.22 -2.48
CA TRP A 157 -19.30 -13.68 -3.59
C TRP A 157 -18.75 -12.28 -3.33
N ALA A 158 -19.55 -11.41 -2.70
CA ALA A 158 -19.09 -10.08 -2.30
C ALA A 158 -17.88 -10.15 -1.34
N ARG A 159 -17.87 -11.12 -0.42
CA ARG A 159 -16.72 -11.37 0.47
C ARG A 159 -15.51 -11.88 -0.29
N ILE A 160 -15.67 -12.87 -1.18
CA ILE A 160 -14.58 -13.39 -2.02
C ILE A 160 -13.95 -12.24 -2.82
N HIS A 161 -14.76 -11.45 -3.53
CA HIS A 161 -14.27 -10.33 -4.31
C HIS A 161 -13.55 -9.28 -3.45
N THR A 162 -14.09 -8.96 -2.26
CA THR A 162 -13.45 -8.04 -1.32
C THR A 162 -12.07 -8.54 -0.88
N ASP A 163 -11.95 -9.82 -0.55
CA ASP A 163 -10.68 -10.41 -0.11
C ASP A 163 -9.65 -10.47 -1.25
N LEU A 164 -10.08 -10.81 -2.48
CA LEU A 164 -9.21 -10.77 -3.66
C LEU A 164 -8.71 -9.34 -3.94
N CYS A 165 -9.57 -8.32 -3.86
CA CYS A 165 -9.16 -6.93 -4.00
C CYS A 165 -8.17 -6.48 -2.92
N ARG A 166 -8.31 -6.96 -1.67
CA ARG A 166 -7.32 -6.67 -0.62
C ARG A 166 -5.95 -7.22 -0.98
N TRP A 167 -5.88 -8.45 -1.47
CA TRP A 167 -4.61 -9.02 -1.94
C TRP A 167 -4.05 -8.30 -3.17
N GLU A 168 -4.90 -7.82 -4.08
CA GLU A 168 -4.47 -7.00 -5.22
C GLU A 168 -3.76 -5.73 -4.73
N ILE A 169 -4.33 -5.02 -3.75
CA ILE A 169 -3.73 -3.83 -3.14
C ILE A 169 -2.39 -4.16 -2.47
N GLU A 170 -2.35 -5.20 -1.64
CA GLU A 170 -1.13 -5.61 -0.92
C GLU A 170 0.02 -5.94 -1.88
N PHE A 171 -0.26 -6.60 -3.02
CA PHE A 171 0.74 -6.92 -4.02
C PHE A 171 1.12 -5.74 -4.93
N ASP A 172 0.25 -4.76 -5.12
CA ASP A 172 0.61 -3.54 -5.83
C ASP A 172 1.56 -2.65 -5.00
N GLU A 173 1.44 -2.66 -3.67
CA GLU A 173 2.40 -2.00 -2.78
C GLU A 173 3.77 -2.71 -2.76
N ASN A 174 3.76 -4.04 -2.83
CA ASN A 174 4.96 -4.88 -2.76
C ASN A 174 4.99 -5.95 -3.85
N PRO A 175 5.42 -5.61 -5.09
CA PRO A 175 5.26 -6.49 -6.24
C PRO A 175 6.07 -7.80 -6.16
N ARG A 176 5.37 -8.92 -6.34
CA ARG A 176 5.90 -10.29 -6.52
C ARG A 176 5.21 -10.90 -7.74
N GLU A 177 5.89 -10.92 -8.90
CA GLU A 177 5.29 -11.36 -10.17
C GLU A 177 4.76 -12.80 -10.13
N ASP A 178 5.44 -13.69 -9.42
CA ASP A 178 5.00 -15.07 -9.20
C ASP A 178 3.64 -15.12 -8.50
N LEU A 179 3.47 -14.36 -7.41
CA LEU A 179 2.24 -14.32 -6.63
C LEU A 179 1.11 -13.56 -7.33
N LYS A 180 1.44 -12.46 -8.03
CA LYS A 180 0.47 -11.68 -8.80
C LYS A 180 -0.17 -12.53 -9.89
N ASN A 181 0.61 -13.38 -10.56
CA ASN A 181 0.08 -14.32 -11.55
C ASN A 181 -0.87 -15.35 -10.92
N ILE A 182 -0.54 -15.85 -9.73
CA ILE A 182 -1.41 -16.79 -9.00
C ILE A 182 -2.74 -16.11 -8.62
N LEU A 183 -2.67 -14.89 -8.09
CA LEU A 183 -3.85 -14.10 -7.73
C LEU A 183 -4.74 -13.82 -8.95
N ASN A 184 -4.14 -13.42 -10.08
CA ASN A 184 -4.87 -13.18 -11.33
C ASN A 184 -5.62 -14.42 -11.83
N ASN A 185 -5.04 -15.61 -11.64
CA ASN A 185 -5.72 -16.86 -11.95
C ASN A 185 -6.92 -17.11 -11.01
N GLN A 186 -6.79 -16.83 -9.71
CA GLN A 186 -7.91 -16.93 -8.76
C GLN A 186 -9.03 -15.94 -9.09
N ILE A 187 -8.69 -14.70 -9.44
CA ILE A 187 -9.66 -13.68 -9.88
C ILE A 187 -10.40 -14.16 -11.13
N SER A 188 -9.66 -14.70 -12.11
CA SER A 188 -10.25 -15.20 -13.35
C SER A 188 -11.21 -16.37 -13.09
N GLU A 189 -10.84 -17.31 -12.22
CA GLU A 189 -11.72 -18.43 -11.83
C GLU A 189 -12.94 -17.95 -11.05
N ALA A 190 -12.77 -17.02 -10.10
CA ALA A 190 -13.87 -16.43 -9.35
C ALA A 190 -14.86 -15.73 -10.27
N ASN A 191 -14.38 -14.95 -11.24
CA ASN A 191 -15.22 -14.29 -12.24
C ASN A 191 -16.00 -15.29 -13.08
N TYR A 192 -15.35 -16.33 -13.58
CA TYR A 192 -16.00 -17.38 -14.36
C TYR A 192 -17.11 -18.10 -13.58
N ARG A 193 -16.87 -18.39 -12.30
CA ARG A 193 -17.85 -19.04 -11.42
C ARG A 193 -19.01 -18.11 -11.09
N PHE A 194 -18.72 -16.86 -10.76
CA PHE A 194 -19.73 -15.86 -10.46
C PHE A 194 -20.60 -15.58 -11.69
N GLU A 195 -20.03 -15.50 -12.89
CA GLU A 195 -20.78 -15.36 -14.13
C GLU A 195 -21.83 -16.47 -14.30
N LYS A 196 -21.46 -17.73 -14.05
CA LYS A 196 -22.43 -18.84 -14.07
C LYS A 196 -23.54 -18.66 -13.05
N GLN A 197 -23.20 -18.23 -11.84
CA GLN A 197 -24.20 -17.96 -10.80
C GLN A 197 -25.16 -16.85 -11.23
N VAL A 198 -24.67 -15.80 -11.89
CA VAL A 198 -25.52 -14.75 -12.47
C VAL A 198 -26.45 -15.35 -13.52
N ILE A 199 -25.93 -16.11 -14.49
CA ILE A 199 -26.73 -16.73 -15.55
C ILE A 199 -27.83 -17.63 -14.97
N ASP A 200 -27.50 -18.45 -13.98
CA ASP A 200 -28.41 -19.46 -13.44
C ASP A 200 -29.47 -18.87 -12.49
N ASN A 201 -29.22 -17.72 -11.85
CA ASN A 201 -30.05 -17.22 -10.75
C ASN A 201 -30.58 -15.79 -10.93
N TYR A 202 -30.16 -15.04 -11.96
CA TYR A 202 -30.51 -13.62 -12.09
C TYR A 202 -32.03 -13.36 -12.10
N GLU A 203 -32.81 -14.22 -12.75
CA GLU A 203 -34.28 -14.14 -12.74
C GLU A 203 -34.88 -14.34 -11.34
N SER A 204 -34.33 -15.25 -10.55
CA SER A 204 -34.77 -15.43 -9.15
C SER A 204 -34.38 -14.21 -8.30
N TRP A 205 -33.19 -13.66 -8.51
CA TRP A 205 -32.71 -12.48 -7.78
C TRP A 205 -33.55 -11.23 -8.04
N ILE A 206 -33.93 -10.96 -9.29
CA ILE A 206 -34.75 -9.78 -9.62
C ILE A 206 -36.16 -9.89 -9.01
N ASN A 207 -36.64 -11.12 -8.81
CA ASN A 207 -37.93 -11.41 -8.19
C ASN A 207 -37.89 -11.44 -6.64
N GLY A 208 -36.75 -11.09 -6.03
CA GLY A 208 -36.63 -10.86 -4.58
C GLY A 208 -35.89 -11.94 -3.78
N ASP A 209 -35.37 -12.98 -4.42
CA ASP A 209 -34.63 -14.04 -3.72
C ASP A 209 -33.16 -13.69 -3.43
N ALA A 210 -32.70 -12.50 -3.84
CA ALA A 210 -31.34 -12.03 -3.62
C ALA A 210 -31.07 -11.71 -2.13
N ASP A 211 -29.95 -12.18 -1.59
CA ASP A 211 -29.51 -11.90 -0.21
C ASP A 211 -28.67 -10.60 -0.09
N LEU A 212 -28.46 -9.91 -1.21
CA LEU A 212 -27.93 -8.57 -1.31
C LEU A 212 -28.87 -7.70 -2.16
N PRO A 213 -28.97 -6.39 -1.85
CA PRO A 213 -29.80 -5.50 -2.63
C PRO A 213 -29.26 -5.36 -4.05
N LEU A 214 -30.19 -5.36 -5.00
CA LEU A 214 -29.95 -4.97 -6.38
C LEU A 214 -29.96 -3.45 -6.52
N SER A 215 -29.44 -2.92 -7.62
CA SER A 215 -29.32 -1.46 -7.83
C SER A 215 -30.63 -0.69 -7.61
N HIS A 216 -31.76 -1.26 -8.01
CA HIS A 216 -33.08 -0.63 -7.85
C HIS A 216 -33.59 -0.63 -6.40
N GLN A 217 -33.01 -1.43 -5.51
CA GLN A 217 -33.43 -1.57 -4.11
C GLN A 217 -32.60 -0.72 -3.14
N MET A 218 -31.58 -0.03 -3.64
CA MET A 218 -30.62 0.72 -2.81
C MET A 218 -31.26 1.86 -2.02
N MET A 219 -32.15 2.62 -2.67
CA MET A 219 -32.82 3.74 -1.99
C MET A 219 -33.68 3.24 -0.84
N ASP A 220 -34.47 2.19 -1.08
CA ASP A 220 -35.34 1.58 -0.07
C ASP A 220 -34.54 0.97 1.08
N SER A 221 -33.40 0.34 0.77
CA SER A 221 -32.59 -0.38 1.76
C SER A 221 -31.74 0.55 2.62
N TYR A 222 -31.17 1.62 2.04
CA TYR A 222 -30.10 2.39 2.70
C TYR A 222 -30.37 3.88 2.84
N VAL A 223 -31.37 4.45 2.16
CA VAL A 223 -31.61 5.91 2.19
C VAL A 223 -32.95 6.24 2.82
N LEU A 224 -34.03 5.62 2.35
CA LEU A 224 -35.38 5.90 2.84
C LEU A 224 -35.59 5.62 4.34
N PRO A 225 -34.97 4.61 4.98
CA PRO A 225 -35.13 4.39 6.42
C PRO A 225 -34.74 5.63 7.24
N TYR A 226 -33.60 6.26 6.92
CA TYR A 226 -33.14 7.49 7.59
C TYR A 226 -34.07 8.68 7.34
N LEU A 227 -34.63 8.81 6.13
CA LEU A 227 -35.60 9.86 5.82
C LEU A 227 -36.93 9.68 6.57
N LYS A 228 -37.40 8.44 6.75
CA LYS A 228 -38.61 8.14 7.55
C LYS A 228 -38.43 8.55 9.01
N GLU A 229 -37.22 8.44 9.53
CA GLU A 229 -36.84 8.92 10.87
C GLU A 229 -36.59 10.45 10.93
N LYS A 230 -36.86 11.18 9.84
CA LYS A 230 -36.65 12.63 9.71
C LYS A 230 -35.19 13.07 9.89
N GLN A 231 -34.24 12.18 9.63
CA GLN A 231 -32.82 12.52 9.62
C GLN A 231 -32.46 13.31 8.35
N LYS A 232 -31.47 14.20 8.45
CA LYS A 232 -30.92 14.89 7.28
C LYS A 232 -29.92 13.98 6.59
N VAL A 233 -30.19 13.60 5.35
CA VAL A 233 -29.35 12.69 4.57
C VAL A 233 -28.71 13.44 3.41
N LEU A 234 -27.39 13.29 3.25
CA LEU A 234 -26.66 13.68 2.04
C LEU A 234 -26.27 12.41 1.29
N LEU A 235 -26.82 12.20 0.10
CA LEU A 235 -26.46 11.10 -0.77
C LEU A 235 -25.40 11.55 -1.78
N LEU A 236 -24.24 10.91 -1.76
CA LEU A 236 -23.18 11.09 -2.74
C LEU A 236 -23.07 9.83 -3.60
N VAL A 237 -23.19 9.99 -4.91
CA VAL A 237 -23.03 8.90 -5.89
C VAL A 237 -21.75 9.16 -6.67
N ILE A 238 -20.84 8.18 -6.66
CA ILE A 238 -19.54 8.26 -7.33
C ILE A 238 -19.50 7.20 -8.43
N ASP A 239 -19.52 7.65 -9.67
CA ASP A 239 -19.42 6.76 -10.82
C ASP A 239 -17.97 6.30 -11.04
N CYS A 240 -17.80 5.12 -11.64
CA CYS A 240 -16.49 4.53 -12.02
C CYS A 240 -15.50 4.29 -10.86
N MET A 241 -15.95 4.32 -9.60
CA MET A 241 -15.10 3.95 -8.47
C MET A 241 -15.08 2.42 -8.30
N ARG A 242 -13.90 1.83 -8.43
CA ARG A 242 -13.71 0.40 -8.18
C ARG A 242 -13.61 0.11 -6.68
N LEU A 243 -13.84 -1.15 -6.29
CA LEU A 243 -13.78 -1.56 -4.88
C LEU A 243 -12.37 -1.41 -4.28
N ASP A 244 -11.31 -1.74 -5.01
CA ASP A 244 -9.92 -1.54 -4.59
C ASP A 244 -9.64 -0.07 -4.28
N GLN A 245 -10.09 0.84 -5.15
CA GLN A 245 -9.97 2.28 -4.93
C GLN A 245 -10.71 2.73 -3.67
N TRP A 246 -11.92 2.22 -3.44
CA TRP A 246 -12.65 2.48 -2.20
C TRP A 246 -11.90 1.94 -0.98
N LEU A 247 -11.39 0.71 -1.03
CA LEU A 247 -10.66 0.09 0.08
C LEU A 247 -9.42 0.89 0.46
N MET A 248 -8.68 1.43 -0.51
CA MET A 248 -7.53 2.32 -0.26
C MET A 248 -7.93 3.65 0.40
N LEU A 249 -9.10 4.20 0.05
CA LEU A 249 -9.57 5.49 0.57
C LEU A 249 -10.31 5.36 1.90
N SER A 250 -10.98 4.24 2.13
CA SER A 250 -11.88 4.02 3.28
C SER A 250 -11.24 4.28 4.65
N PRO A 251 -9.95 3.97 4.93
CA PRO A 251 -9.33 4.29 6.22
C PRO A 251 -9.35 5.79 6.55
N ILE A 252 -9.20 6.65 5.53
CA ILE A 252 -9.23 8.11 5.69
C ILE A 252 -10.64 8.60 6.05
N ILE A 253 -11.67 7.90 5.57
CA ILE A 253 -13.08 8.17 5.89
C ILE A 253 -13.39 7.70 7.30
N TYR A 254 -13.05 6.46 7.66
CA TYR A 254 -13.30 5.88 8.99
C TYR A 254 -12.62 6.64 10.13
N GLN A 255 -11.52 7.34 9.87
CA GLN A 255 -10.88 8.21 10.86
C GLN A 255 -11.71 9.45 11.23
N ARG A 256 -12.63 9.89 10.35
CA ARG A 256 -13.39 11.13 10.50
C ARG A 256 -14.88 10.91 10.69
N PHE A 257 -15.39 9.76 10.27
CA PHE A 257 -16.81 9.43 10.25
C PHE A 257 -17.03 8.03 10.79
N ASP A 258 -18.12 7.86 11.53
CA ASP A 258 -18.68 6.53 11.76
C ASP A 258 -19.31 6.06 10.44
N ALA A 259 -18.76 4.99 9.86
CA ALA A 259 -19.17 4.53 8.55
C ALA A 259 -19.13 3.01 8.44
N GLU A 260 -20.07 2.49 7.64
CA GLU A 260 -20.23 1.07 7.38
C GLU A 260 -20.13 0.81 5.88
N LEU A 261 -19.53 -0.33 5.51
CA LEU A 261 -19.48 -0.80 4.14
C LEU A 261 -20.61 -1.79 3.89
N HIS A 262 -21.49 -1.43 2.95
CA HIS A 262 -22.56 -2.29 2.46
C HIS A 262 -22.31 -2.66 0.99
N HIS A 263 -22.52 -3.93 0.65
CA HIS A 263 -22.37 -4.43 -0.72
C HIS A 263 -23.71 -4.44 -1.44
N GLN A 264 -23.68 -4.21 -2.75
CA GLN A 264 -24.81 -4.36 -3.66
C GLN A 264 -24.37 -5.14 -4.90
N VAL A 265 -25.35 -5.63 -5.67
CA VAL A 265 -25.09 -6.33 -6.94
C VAL A 265 -25.77 -5.61 -8.09
N SER A 266 -25.06 -5.50 -9.21
CA SER A 266 -25.53 -4.87 -10.44
C SER A 266 -24.97 -5.63 -11.64
N ILE A 267 -25.82 -5.88 -12.63
CA ILE A 267 -25.36 -6.27 -13.99
C ILE A 267 -25.21 -5.05 -14.90
N LEU A 268 -25.65 -3.86 -14.44
CA LEU A 268 -25.53 -2.61 -15.18
C LEU A 268 -24.13 -2.03 -14.97
N PRO A 269 -23.41 -1.66 -16.05
CA PRO A 269 -22.13 -0.99 -15.91
C PRO A 269 -22.32 0.35 -15.18
N THR A 270 -21.48 0.60 -14.17
CA THR A 270 -21.62 1.75 -13.24
C THR A 270 -21.49 3.12 -13.93
N ALA A 271 -20.81 3.19 -15.07
CA ALA A 271 -20.62 4.42 -15.84
C ALA A 271 -21.83 4.81 -16.71
N THR A 272 -22.93 4.05 -16.67
CA THR A 272 -24.04 4.24 -17.61
C THR A 272 -25.21 5.01 -16.99
N PRO A 273 -25.94 5.82 -17.78
CA PRO A 273 -27.18 6.44 -17.32
C PRO A 273 -28.20 5.44 -16.77
N TYR A 274 -28.16 4.19 -17.26
CA TYR A 274 -29.02 3.10 -16.79
C TYR A 274 -28.75 2.73 -15.33
N SER A 275 -27.48 2.64 -14.91
CA SER A 275 -27.13 2.35 -13.51
C SER A 275 -27.65 3.44 -12.57
N ARG A 276 -27.48 4.71 -12.97
CA ARG A 276 -28.01 5.86 -12.22
C ARG A 276 -29.54 5.85 -12.17
N ASN A 277 -30.20 5.59 -13.29
CA ASN A 277 -31.65 5.55 -13.35
C ASN A 277 -32.21 4.41 -12.50
N ALA A 278 -31.61 3.22 -12.56
CA ALA A 278 -31.99 2.10 -11.71
C ALA A 278 -31.88 2.48 -10.22
N LEU A 279 -30.77 3.12 -9.82
CA LEU A 279 -30.55 3.57 -8.45
C LEU A 279 -31.66 4.52 -7.96
N PHE A 280 -32.02 5.53 -8.74
CA PHE A 280 -32.94 6.59 -8.29
C PHE A 280 -34.41 6.30 -8.55
N ALA A 281 -34.75 5.62 -9.65
CA ALA A 281 -36.13 5.36 -10.03
C ALA A 281 -36.73 4.20 -9.23
N GLY A 282 -35.90 3.25 -8.79
CA GLY A 282 -36.38 2.00 -8.17
C GLY A 282 -37.01 1.03 -9.15
N ASP A 283 -37.05 1.38 -10.44
CA ASP A 283 -37.64 0.57 -11.51
C ASP A 283 -36.59 -0.29 -12.22
N HIS A 284 -37.00 -1.48 -12.63
CA HIS A 284 -36.27 -2.34 -13.58
C HIS A 284 -37.02 -2.38 -14.92
N PRO A 285 -36.37 -2.73 -16.04
CA PRO A 285 -37.09 -2.92 -17.31
C PRO A 285 -38.09 -4.07 -17.13
N GLU A 286 -39.38 -3.80 -17.36
CA GLU A 286 -40.43 -4.83 -17.53
C GLU A 286 -40.17 -5.68 -18.78
#